data_AF-A0A7W0F119-F1
#
_entry.id   AF-A0A7W0F119-F1
#
_cell.length_a   1.000
_cell.length_b   1.000
_cell.length_c   1.000
_cell.angle_alpha   90.00
_cell.angle_beta   90.00
_cell.angle_gamma   90.00
#
_symmetry.space_group_name_H-M   'P 1'
#
loop_
_entity.id
_entity.type
_entity.pdbx_description
1 polymer ?
#
loop_
_entity_poly.entity_id
_entity_poly.type
_entity_poly.pdbx_seq_one_letter_code
_entity_poly.pdbx_strand_id
1 'polypeptide(L)'
;EPPAEGSGAMAYDEEISRKNLVLRDTPRWIQAAKDADIKFPEVFEGFACIMNIPITEEATPRLYTLLRKMTLDAGKSTRAAKAKYNRPRPFLVNNEPICTPEEQGALMNNGSYPSGHTAVGWAWALILAELSPEQAGAILQRGRAFGESRMVCNVHWQSDVTEGRFMADCTVARLHGEPLFRADLEAARAEIQAARTKGLKPTCH
;
A
#
# COMPACT_ATOMS: atom_id res chain seq x y z
N GLU A 1 8.75 13.21 -12.51
CA GLU A 1 8.39 12.54 -13.77
C GLU A 1 8.94 11.12 -13.73
N PRO A 2 8.41 10.14 -14.47
CA PRO A 2 9.00 8.81 -14.49
C PRO A 2 10.43 8.85 -15.07
N PRO A 3 11.29 7.87 -14.77
CA PRO A 3 12.61 7.76 -15.38
C PRO A 3 12.54 7.86 -16.91
N ALA A 4 13.38 8.72 -17.48
CA ALA A 4 13.48 8.91 -18.92
C ALA A 4 14.04 7.65 -19.61
N GLU A 5 13.68 7.46 -20.88
CA GLU A 5 14.18 6.37 -21.70
C GLU A 5 15.72 6.41 -21.82
N GLY A 6 16.37 5.25 -21.69
CA GLY A 6 17.84 5.14 -21.74
C GLY A 6 18.58 5.68 -20.51
N SER A 7 17.87 6.19 -19.49
CA SER A 7 18.50 6.69 -18.27
C SER A 7 18.96 5.57 -17.34
N GLY A 8 19.95 5.84 -16.49
CA GLY A 8 20.39 4.89 -15.44
C GLY A 8 19.28 4.54 -14.45
N ALA A 9 18.33 5.45 -14.22
CA ALA A 9 17.16 5.19 -13.37
C ALA A 9 16.19 4.18 -14.03
N MET A 10 16.00 4.24 -15.35
CA MET A 10 15.23 3.22 -16.08
C MET A 10 15.96 1.87 -16.07
N ALA A 11 17.28 1.86 -16.28
CA ALA A 11 18.07 0.62 -16.19
C ALA A 11 17.96 -0.04 -14.79
N TYR A 12 17.88 0.76 -13.73
CA TYR A 12 17.64 0.26 -12.37
C TYR A 12 16.23 -0.32 -12.21
N ASP A 13 15.19 0.33 -12.73
CA ASP A 13 13.82 -0.20 -12.74
C ASP A 13 13.75 -1.57 -13.43
N GLU A 14 14.39 -1.71 -14.58
CA GLU A 14 14.43 -2.97 -15.34
C GLU A 14 15.20 -4.08 -14.63
N GLU A 15 16.32 -3.74 -13.98
CA GLU A 15 17.10 -4.68 -13.18
C GLU A 15 16.29 -5.21 -11.98
N ILE A 16 15.57 -4.33 -11.29
CA ILE A 16 14.68 -4.72 -10.19
C ILE A 16 13.50 -5.55 -10.72
N SER A 17 12.94 -5.20 -11.89
CA SER A 17 11.89 -6.01 -12.53
C SER A 17 12.39 -7.44 -12.81
N ARG A 18 13.54 -7.60 -13.47
CA ARG A 18 14.16 -8.91 -13.73
C ARG A 18 14.38 -9.72 -12.45
N LYS A 19 14.90 -9.09 -11.40
CA LYS A 19 15.11 -9.73 -10.09
C LYS A 19 13.83 -10.16 -9.40
N ASN A 20 12.70 -9.48 -9.63
CA ASN A 20 11.42 -9.86 -9.03
C ASN A 20 10.70 -10.96 -9.83
N LEU A 21 10.91 -11.06 -11.14
CA LEU A 21 10.30 -12.10 -11.97
C LEU A 21 10.68 -13.52 -11.52
N VAL A 22 11.89 -13.72 -10.98
CA VAL A 22 12.33 -15.04 -10.47
C VAL A 22 11.56 -15.48 -9.22
N LEU A 23 10.80 -14.57 -8.58
CA LEU A 23 9.97 -14.88 -7.42
C LEU A 23 8.60 -15.45 -7.80
N ARG A 24 8.31 -15.58 -9.09
CA ARG A 24 7.06 -16.17 -9.59
C ARG A 24 6.81 -17.54 -8.99
N ASP A 25 5.54 -17.81 -8.67
CA ASP A 25 5.04 -19.05 -8.06
C ASP A 25 5.66 -19.43 -6.69
N THR A 26 6.52 -18.57 -6.13
CA THR A 26 7.02 -18.72 -4.75
C THR A 26 5.99 -18.24 -3.72
N PRO A 27 6.17 -18.56 -2.42
CA PRO A 27 5.35 -17.98 -1.36
C PRO A 27 5.33 -16.44 -1.37
N ARG A 28 6.41 -15.79 -1.82
CA ARG A 28 6.48 -14.32 -1.93
C ARG A 28 5.56 -13.79 -3.03
N TRP A 29 5.37 -14.52 -4.13
CA TRP A 29 4.42 -14.19 -5.19
C TRP A 29 2.97 -14.41 -4.75
N ILE A 30 2.70 -15.49 -4.02
CA ILE A 30 1.37 -15.73 -3.43
C ILE A 30 1.01 -14.60 -2.45
N GLN A 31 1.95 -14.17 -1.60
CA GLN A 31 1.74 -13.00 -0.75
C GLN A 31 1.56 -11.73 -1.56
N ALA A 32 2.24 -11.58 -2.70
CA ALA A 32 2.06 -10.42 -3.56
C ALA A 32 0.66 -10.34 -4.17
N ALA A 33 0.07 -11.48 -4.53
CA ALA A 33 -1.31 -11.58 -4.98
C ALA A 33 -2.31 -11.22 -3.87
N LYS A 34 -2.08 -11.73 -2.65
CA LYS A 34 -2.89 -11.33 -1.47
C LYS A 34 -2.79 -9.82 -1.19
N ASP A 35 -1.59 -9.27 -1.20
CA ASP A 35 -1.35 -7.82 -1.04
C ASP A 35 -1.94 -6.99 -2.18
N ALA A 36 -2.24 -7.63 -3.33
CA ALA A 36 -2.85 -6.93 -4.44
C ALA A 36 -4.37 -6.72 -4.27
N ASP A 37 -5.02 -7.56 -3.47
CA ASP A 37 -6.46 -7.53 -3.22
C ASP A 37 -6.80 -6.53 -2.09
N ILE A 38 -7.28 -5.34 -2.45
CA ILE A 38 -7.78 -4.35 -1.48
C ILE A 38 -9.29 -4.60 -1.22
N LYS A 39 -9.59 -5.74 -0.60
CA LYS A 39 -10.91 -6.01 0.01
C LYS A 39 -10.86 -5.74 1.50
N PHE A 40 -11.94 -5.15 2.01
CA PHE A 40 -12.08 -4.84 3.42
C PHE A 40 -13.00 -5.86 4.10
N PRO A 41 -12.65 -6.34 5.31
CA PRO A 41 -11.50 -5.94 6.13
C PRO A 41 -10.18 -6.69 5.84
N GLU A 42 -10.16 -7.68 4.95
CA GLU A 42 -9.08 -8.67 4.78
C GLU A 42 -7.71 -8.04 4.51
N VAL A 43 -7.66 -6.94 3.75
CA VAL A 43 -6.41 -6.23 3.44
C VAL A 43 -5.68 -5.71 4.69
N PHE A 44 -6.39 -5.53 5.81
CA PHE A 44 -5.81 -5.08 7.06
C PHE A 44 -5.23 -6.20 7.93
N GLU A 45 -5.44 -7.48 7.59
CA GLU A 45 -5.07 -8.62 8.41
C GLU A 45 -3.60 -8.57 8.87
N GLY A 46 -2.67 -8.36 7.93
CA GLY A 46 -1.24 -8.30 8.26
C GLY A 46 -0.88 -7.17 9.25
N PHE A 47 -1.60 -6.05 9.21
CA PHE A 47 -1.43 -4.97 10.18
C PHE A 47 -2.12 -5.28 11.52
N ALA A 48 -3.31 -5.85 11.48
CA ALA A 48 -4.07 -6.27 12.66
C ALA A 48 -3.26 -7.27 13.50
N CYS A 49 -2.62 -8.24 12.85
CA CYS A 49 -1.74 -9.22 13.50
C CYS A 49 -0.54 -8.58 14.20
N ILE A 50 0.11 -7.59 13.56
CA ILE A 50 1.24 -6.86 14.15
C ILE A 50 0.78 -6.03 15.35
N MET A 51 -0.36 -5.34 15.24
CA MET A 51 -0.91 -4.50 16.31
C MET A 51 -1.58 -5.30 17.44
N ASN A 52 -1.81 -6.60 17.22
CA ASN A 52 -2.47 -7.52 18.13
C ASN A 52 -3.87 -7.07 18.56
N ILE A 53 -4.61 -6.45 17.63
CA ILE A 53 -6.01 -6.03 17.78
C ILE A 53 -6.75 -6.27 16.45
N PRO A 54 -8.07 -6.54 16.47
CA PRO A 54 -8.84 -6.61 15.23
C PRO A 54 -8.96 -5.23 14.56
N ILE A 55 -8.91 -5.20 13.23
CA ILE A 55 -9.19 -4.01 12.40
C ILE A 55 -10.44 -4.30 11.55
N THR A 56 -11.62 -4.14 12.14
CA THR A 56 -12.91 -4.45 11.49
C THR A 56 -13.96 -3.38 11.83
N GLU A 57 -15.06 -3.36 11.08
CA GLU A 57 -16.16 -2.42 11.30
C GLU A 57 -16.83 -2.62 12.66
N GLU A 58 -16.88 -3.85 13.17
CA GLU A 58 -17.55 -4.20 14.41
C GLU A 58 -16.67 -3.97 15.63
N ALA A 59 -15.39 -4.36 15.55
CA ALA A 59 -14.51 -4.37 16.71
C ALA A 59 -13.77 -3.03 16.91
N THR A 60 -13.42 -2.37 15.80
CA THR A 60 -12.67 -1.10 15.78
C THR A 60 -13.20 -0.15 14.69
N PRO A 61 -14.49 0.26 14.76
CA PRO A 61 -15.14 1.07 13.73
C PRO A 61 -14.43 2.39 13.41
N ARG A 62 -13.83 3.07 14.40
CA ARG A 62 -13.12 4.34 14.18
C ARG A 62 -11.83 4.13 13.40
N LEU A 63 -11.02 3.17 13.81
CA LEU A 63 -9.80 2.79 13.11
C LEU A 63 -10.11 2.30 11.69
N TYR A 64 -11.08 1.40 11.55
CA TYR A 64 -11.52 0.87 10.27
C TYR A 64 -11.97 1.99 9.31
N THR A 65 -12.80 2.91 9.79
CA THR A 65 -13.27 4.05 8.98
C THR A 65 -12.12 4.98 8.59
N LEU A 66 -11.19 5.25 9.51
CA LEU A 66 -10.00 6.07 9.23
C LEU A 66 -9.16 5.47 8.11
N LEU A 67 -8.83 4.18 8.17
CA LEU A 67 -8.02 3.51 7.14
C LEU A 67 -8.73 3.46 5.78
N ARG A 68 -10.07 3.31 5.76
CA ARG A 68 -10.85 3.41 4.52
C ARG A 68 -10.81 4.80 3.90
N LYS A 69 -10.95 5.86 4.71
CA LYS A 69 -10.76 7.25 4.25
C LYS A 69 -9.35 7.45 3.66
N MET A 70 -8.32 6.96 4.37
CA MET A 70 -6.93 7.01 3.91
C MET A 70 -6.70 6.32 2.57
N THR A 71 -7.42 5.23 2.29
CA THR A 71 -7.38 4.54 0.99
C THR A 71 -7.78 5.49 -0.14
N LEU A 72 -8.84 6.26 0.06
CA LEU A 72 -9.34 7.21 -0.93
C LEU A 72 -8.37 8.37 -1.12
N ASP A 73 -7.86 8.96 -0.05
CA ASP A 73 -6.97 10.12 -0.11
C ASP A 73 -5.62 9.77 -0.75
N ALA A 74 -4.97 8.71 -0.27
CA ALA A 74 -3.69 8.26 -0.80
C ALA A 74 -3.83 7.76 -2.25
N GLY A 75 -4.90 7.02 -2.58
CA GLY A 75 -5.16 6.59 -3.94
C GLY A 75 -5.38 7.76 -4.91
N LYS A 76 -6.20 8.76 -4.50
CA LYS A 76 -6.48 9.96 -5.29
C LYS A 76 -5.25 10.82 -5.55
N SER A 77 -4.33 10.89 -4.58
CA SER A 77 -3.11 11.71 -4.68
C SER A 77 -2.30 11.42 -5.96
N THR A 78 -2.34 10.18 -6.44
CA THR A 78 -1.54 9.73 -7.60
C THR A 78 -2.19 10.02 -8.97
N ARG A 79 -3.49 10.34 -9.02
CA ARG A 79 -4.28 10.31 -10.26
C ARG A 79 -3.82 11.32 -11.31
N ALA A 80 -3.49 12.55 -10.91
CA ALA A 80 -3.07 13.59 -11.84
C ALA A 80 -1.75 13.21 -12.56
N ALA A 81 -0.78 12.68 -11.81
CA ALA A 81 0.48 12.22 -12.38
C ALA A 81 0.28 10.99 -13.28
N LYS A 82 -0.58 10.04 -12.89
CA LYS A 82 -0.92 8.88 -13.72
C LYS A 82 -1.52 9.29 -15.06
N ALA A 83 -2.48 10.21 -15.05
CA ALA A 83 -3.10 10.73 -16.27
C ALA A 83 -2.10 11.50 -17.15
N LYS A 84 -1.20 12.28 -16.54
CA LYS A 84 -0.19 13.07 -17.27
C LYS A 84 0.85 12.19 -17.95
N TYR A 85 1.44 11.24 -17.23
CA TYR A 85 2.59 10.48 -17.73
C TYR A 85 2.22 9.19 -18.45
N ASN A 86 1.05 8.61 -18.13
CA ASN A 86 0.52 7.37 -18.69
C ASN A 86 1.59 6.27 -18.92
N ARG A 87 2.49 6.10 -17.95
CA ARG A 87 3.65 5.21 -18.08
C ARG A 87 3.20 3.76 -18.27
N PRO A 88 3.74 3.01 -19.26
CA PRO A 88 3.45 1.58 -19.38
C PRO A 88 3.94 0.79 -18.15
N ARG A 89 3.19 -0.25 -17.80
CA ARG A 89 3.51 -1.16 -16.68
C ARG A 89 4.55 -2.20 -17.11
N PRO A 90 5.27 -2.83 -16.15
CA PRO A 90 6.28 -3.85 -16.46
C PRO A 90 5.78 -4.98 -17.37
N PHE A 91 4.63 -5.59 -17.05
CA PHE A 91 4.08 -6.69 -17.85
C PHE A 91 3.76 -6.33 -19.32
N LEU A 92 3.52 -5.05 -19.61
CA LEU A 92 3.30 -4.57 -20.99
C LEU A 92 4.61 -4.47 -21.78
N VAL A 93 5.74 -4.36 -21.10
CA VAL A 93 7.07 -4.19 -21.71
C VAL A 93 7.80 -5.52 -21.79
N ASN A 94 7.81 -6.29 -20.70
CA ASN A 94 8.52 -7.57 -20.63
C ASN A 94 7.69 -8.78 -21.12
N ASN A 95 6.38 -8.60 -21.38
CA ASN A 95 5.45 -9.67 -21.78
C ASN A 95 5.37 -10.85 -20.80
N GLU A 96 5.72 -10.62 -19.52
CA GLU A 96 5.61 -11.62 -18.47
C GLU A 96 4.28 -11.49 -17.70
N PRO A 97 3.73 -12.58 -17.14
CA PRO A 97 2.49 -12.55 -16.38
C PRO A 97 2.52 -11.67 -15.13
N ILE A 98 1.32 -11.36 -14.64
CA ILE A 98 1.08 -10.69 -13.35
C ILE A 98 0.49 -11.66 -12.34
N CYS A 99 0.58 -11.34 -11.06
CA CYS A 99 0.05 -12.17 -9.98
C CYS A 99 -1.48 -12.09 -9.80
N THR A 100 -2.14 -11.15 -10.50
CA THR A 100 -3.60 -10.95 -10.54
C THR A 100 -4.13 -10.88 -11.99
N PRO A 101 -4.12 -12.00 -12.76
CA PRO A 101 -4.48 -12.00 -14.18
C PRO A 101 -5.85 -11.39 -14.50
N GLU A 102 -6.81 -11.53 -13.60
CA GLU A 102 -8.15 -10.95 -13.69
C GLU A 102 -8.14 -9.41 -13.70
N GLU A 103 -7.11 -8.76 -13.14
CA GLU A 103 -6.97 -7.30 -13.14
C GLU A 103 -6.28 -6.76 -14.39
N GLN A 104 -5.69 -7.64 -15.23
CA GLN A 104 -4.82 -7.24 -16.34
C GLN A 104 -5.50 -6.22 -17.26
N GLY A 105 -6.73 -6.47 -17.69
CA GLY A 105 -7.47 -5.58 -18.58
C GLY A 105 -7.68 -4.16 -18.01
N ALA A 106 -7.91 -4.04 -16.70
CA ALA A 106 -8.04 -2.75 -16.04
C ALA A 106 -6.68 -2.04 -15.93
N LEU A 107 -5.61 -2.80 -15.65
CA LEU A 107 -4.26 -2.28 -15.47
C LEU A 107 -3.62 -1.80 -16.79
N MET A 108 -3.98 -2.40 -17.92
CA MET A 108 -3.52 -1.98 -19.25
C MET A 108 -3.94 -0.55 -19.60
N ASN A 109 -5.09 -0.10 -19.09
CA ASN A 109 -5.68 1.20 -19.38
C ASN A 109 -5.39 2.26 -18.30
N ASN A 110 -4.45 1.99 -17.39
CA ASN A 110 -4.14 2.88 -16.27
C ASN A 110 -2.63 2.98 -16.02
N GLY A 111 -2.09 4.20 -16.15
CA GLY A 111 -0.67 4.48 -16.03
C GLY A 111 0.00 3.96 -14.75
N SER A 112 1.26 3.54 -14.88
CA SER A 112 2.03 2.93 -13.80
C SER A 112 2.50 3.95 -12.74
N TYR A 113 2.90 5.15 -13.16
CA TYR A 113 3.60 6.12 -12.29
C TYR A 113 2.70 7.22 -11.71
N PRO A 114 2.79 7.52 -10.39
CA PRO A 114 3.35 6.70 -9.32
C PRO A 114 2.38 5.59 -8.88
N SER A 115 2.82 4.63 -8.07
CA SER A 115 1.98 3.53 -7.62
C SER A 115 0.94 3.96 -6.58
N GLY A 116 -0.35 3.98 -6.96
CA GLY A 116 -1.45 4.26 -6.04
C GLY A 116 -1.64 3.19 -4.97
N HIS A 117 -1.47 1.90 -5.31
CA HIS A 117 -1.49 0.80 -4.34
C HIS A 117 -0.39 0.95 -3.28
N THR A 118 0.81 1.36 -3.70
CA THR A 118 1.90 1.63 -2.75
C THR A 118 1.58 2.83 -1.86
N ALA A 119 1.03 3.90 -2.43
CA ALA A 119 0.61 5.06 -1.64
C ALA A 119 -0.40 4.67 -0.55
N VAL A 120 -1.40 3.86 -0.90
CA VAL A 120 -2.38 3.35 0.06
C VAL A 120 -1.72 2.55 1.19
N GLY A 121 -0.93 1.52 0.86
CA GLY A 121 -0.29 0.67 1.86
C GLY A 121 0.70 1.40 2.76
N TRP A 122 1.45 2.35 2.20
CA TRP A 122 2.39 3.18 2.97
C TRP A 122 1.65 4.18 3.87
N ALA A 123 0.59 4.82 3.38
CA ALA A 123 -0.24 5.73 4.18
C ALA A 123 -0.86 5.00 5.39
N TRP A 124 -1.39 3.79 5.20
CA TRP A 124 -1.87 2.98 6.33
C TRP A 124 -0.76 2.73 7.35
N ALA A 125 0.43 2.33 6.91
CA ALA A 125 1.54 2.06 7.81
C ALA A 125 1.98 3.30 8.61
N LEU A 126 2.01 4.49 8.00
CA LEU A 126 2.33 5.74 8.69
C LEU A 126 1.31 6.04 9.81
N ILE A 127 0.02 5.96 9.50
CA ILE A 127 -1.07 6.19 10.46
C ILE A 127 -1.01 5.17 11.60
N LEU A 128 -0.84 3.90 11.27
CA LEU A 128 -0.80 2.84 12.27
C LEU A 128 0.45 2.92 13.15
N ALA A 129 1.59 3.34 12.60
CA ALA A 129 2.81 3.56 13.37
C ALA A 129 2.66 4.71 14.38
N GLU A 130 1.93 5.78 14.00
CA GLU A 130 1.61 6.89 14.91
C GLU A 130 0.62 6.48 16.02
N LEU A 131 -0.36 5.64 15.67
CA LEU A 131 -1.37 5.15 16.61
C LEU A 131 -0.83 4.03 17.52
N SER A 132 0.25 3.36 17.12
CA SER A 132 0.79 2.18 17.78
C SER A 132 2.33 2.17 17.81
N PRO A 133 2.95 3.15 18.49
CA PRO A 133 4.38 3.42 18.38
C PRO A 133 5.28 2.26 18.83
N GLU A 134 4.83 1.44 19.78
CA GLU A 134 5.56 0.24 20.23
C GLU A 134 5.79 -0.79 19.12
N GLN A 135 4.89 -0.85 18.13
CA GLN A 135 4.98 -1.76 16.98
C GLN A 135 5.38 -1.05 15.68
N ALA A 136 5.78 0.23 15.75
CA ALA A 136 6.03 1.07 14.58
C ALA A 136 7.01 0.45 13.58
N GLY A 137 8.12 -0.14 14.05
CA GLY A 137 9.10 -0.79 13.18
C GLY A 137 8.51 -1.91 12.33
N ALA A 138 7.74 -2.80 12.95
CA ALA A 138 7.08 -3.91 12.25
C ALA A 138 5.97 -3.42 11.30
N ILE A 139 5.20 -2.41 11.73
CA ILE A 139 4.15 -1.78 10.91
C ILE A 139 4.75 -1.16 9.65
N LEU A 140 5.81 -0.36 9.79
CA LEU A 140 6.49 0.27 8.66
C LEU A 140 7.13 -0.76 7.74
N GLN A 141 7.71 -1.83 8.29
CA GLN A 141 8.22 -2.95 7.47
C GLN A 141 7.10 -3.60 6.66
N ARG A 142 5.92 -3.83 7.26
CA ARG A 142 4.77 -4.38 6.56
C ARG A 142 4.26 -3.46 5.44
N GLY A 143 4.15 -2.16 5.69
CA GLY A 143 3.78 -1.16 4.69
C GLY A 143 4.78 -1.10 3.52
N ARG A 144 6.07 -1.19 3.83
CA ARG A 144 7.14 -1.27 2.83
C ARG A 144 6.95 -2.50 1.94
N ALA A 145 6.75 -3.67 2.55
CA ALA A 145 6.56 -4.94 1.87
C ALA A 145 5.28 -4.96 1.00
N PHE A 146 4.20 -4.30 1.45
CA PHE A 146 2.96 -4.14 0.69
C PHE A 146 3.20 -3.40 -0.64
N GLY A 147 3.99 -2.33 -0.63
CA GLY A 147 4.42 -1.66 -1.85
C GLY A 147 5.33 -2.53 -2.74
N GLU A 148 6.28 -3.25 -2.13
CA GLU A 148 7.19 -4.15 -2.84
C GLU A 148 6.48 -5.32 -3.51
N SER A 149 5.34 -5.77 -2.95
CA SER A 149 4.48 -6.77 -3.57
C SER A 149 4.03 -6.35 -4.97
N ARG A 150 3.95 -5.05 -5.26
CA ARG A 150 3.57 -4.58 -6.60
C ARG A 150 4.69 -4.76 -7.65
N MET A 151 5.95 -4.83 -7.23
CA MET A 151 7.07 -5.19 -8.11
C MET A 151 7.13 -6.70 -8.31
N VAL A 152 6.95 -7.47 -7.23
CA VAL A 152 6.84 -8.94 -7.30
C VAL A 152 5.72 -9.33 -8.25
N CYS A 153 4.57 -8.67 -8.18
CA CYS A 153 3.42 -8.93 -9.04
C CYS A 153 3.58 -8.43 -10.49
N ASN A 154 4.74 -7.87 -10.87
CA ASN A 154 5.04 -7.38 -12.23
C ASN A 154 4.11 -6.23 -12.72
N VAL A 155 3.54 -5.43 -11.83
CA VAL A 155 2.57 -4.37 -12.18
C VAL A 155 3.07 -2.94 -11.95
N HIS A 156 4.19 -2.77 -11.24
CA HIS A 156 4.81 -1.47 -10.97
C HIS A 156 6.35 -1.58 -10.99
N TRP A 157 6.99 -0.52 -11.49
CA TRP A 157 8.43 -0.36 -11.45
C TRP A 157 8.92 0.10 -10.07
N GLN A 158 10.22 -0.04 -9.79
CA GLN A 158 10.82 0.41 -8.53
C GLN A 158 10.62 1.91 -8.29
N SER A 159 10.75 2.74 -9.31
CA SER A 159 10.51 4.18 -9.20
C SER A 159 9.02 4.48 -8.92
N ASP A 160 8.09 3.70 -9.47
CA ASP A 160 6.65 3.89 -9.20
C ASP A 160 6.31 3.61 -7.73
N VAL A 161 6.93 2.57 -7.15
CA VAL A 161 6.78 2.22 -5.72
C VAL A 161 7.41 3.29 -4.85
N THR A 162 8.61 3.74 -5.19
CA THR A 162 9.32 4.80 -4.45
C THR A 162 8.49 6.08 -4.39
N GLU A 163 8.01 6.54 -5.54
CA GLU A 163 7.18 7.75 -5.62
C GLU A 163 5.77 7.54 -5.06
N GLY A 164 5.27 6.30 -5.06
CA GLY A 164 4.04 5.95 -4.34
C GLY A 164 4.16 6.20 -2.83
N ARG A 165 5.30 5.83 -2.22
CA ARG A 165 5.57 6.12 -0.80
C ARG A 165 5.68 7.62 -0.55
N PHE A 166 6.41 8.34 -1.40
CA PHE A 166 6.51 9.81 -1.30
C PHE A 166 5.13 10.50 -1.38
N MET A 167 4.27 10.07 -2.30
CA MET A 167 2.89 10.59 -2.39
C MET A 167 2.08 10.34 -1.12
N ALA A 168 2.29 9.20 -0.45
CA ALA A 168 1.69 8.92 0.84
C ALA A 168 2.25 9.79 1.96
N ASP A 169 3.56 10.00 2.03
CA ASP A 169 4.19 10.91 3.00
C ASP A 169 3.58 12.32 2.89
N CYS A 170 3.50 12.86 1.66
CA CYS A 170 2.88 14.16 1.40
C CYS A 170 1.38 14.18 1.77
N THR A 171 0.66 13.10 1.47
CA THR A 171 -0.78 13.01 1.76
C THR A 171 -1.04 13.01 3.26
N VAL A 172 -0.31 12.19 4.01
CA VAL A 172 -0.42 12.11 5.47
C VAL A 172 0.00 13.44 6.11
N ALA A 173 1.10 14.05 5.69
CA ALA A 173 1.54 15.35 6.20
C ALA A 173 0.48 16.45 5.97
N ARG A 174 -0.12 16.51 4.77
CA ARG A 174 -1.20 17.46 4.45
C ARG A 174 -2.43 17.23 5.33
N LEU A 175 -2.85 15.97 5.50
CA LEU A 175 -4.03 15.62 6.29
C LEU A 175 -3.88 16.00 7.78
N HIS A 176 -2.67 15.95 8.33
CA HIS A 176 -2.42 16.44 9.70
C HIS A 176 -2.75 17.92 9.91
N GLY A 177 -2.79 18.72 8.84
CA GLY A 177 -3.27 20.10 8.88
C GLY A 177 -4.79 20.23 9.04
N GLU A 178 -5.55 19.15 8.88
CA GLU A 178 -7.02 19.16 8.93
C GLU A 178 -7.54 18.81 10.34
N PRO A 179 -8.39 19.66 10.95
CA PRO A 179 -8.95 19.39 12.28
C PRO A 179 -9.74 18.08 12.37
N LEU A 180 -10.51 17.74 11.33
CA LEU A 180 -11.34 16.53 11.30
C LEU A 180 -10.48 15.26 11.27
N PHE A 181 -9.39 15.26 10.51
CA PHE A 181 -8.47 14.14 10.47
C PHE A 181 -7.77 13.91 11.82
N ARG A 182 -7.35 14.98 12.50
CA ARG A 182 -6.79 14.88 13.87
C ARG A 182 -7.82 14.35 14.88
N ALA A 183 -9.09 14.73 14.74
CA ALA A 183 -10.15 14.19 15.58
C ALA A 183 -10.39 12.69 15.32
N ASP A 184 -10.35 12.25 14.04
CA ASP A 184 -10.45 10.83 13.67
C ASP A 184 -9.26 10.02 14.23
N LEU A 185 -8.03 10.57 14.18
CA LEU A 185 -6.83 9.96 14.79
C LEU A 185 -6.99 9.74 16.29
N GLU A 186 -7.39 10.77 17.04
CA GLU A 186 -7.56 10.66 18.48
C GLU A 186 -8.70 9.70 18.87
N ALA A 187 -9.79 9.67 18.09
CA ALA A 187 -10.85 8.69 18.27
C ALA A 187 -10.35 7.25 18.04
N ALA A 188 -9.56 7.02 16.98
CA ALA A 188 -8.94 5.72 16.72
C ALA A 188 -7.93 5.33 17.81
N ARG A 189 -7.14 6.29 18.33
CA ARG A 189 -6.20 6.08 19.44
C ARG A 189 -6.90 5.59 20.71
N ALA A 190 -8.01 6.24 21.09
CA ALA A 190 -8.81 5.84 22.23
C ALA A 190 -9.44 4.44 22.02
N GLU A 191 -9.93 4.16 20.81
CA GLU A 191 -10.50 2.86 20.45
C GLU A 191 -9.49 1.71 20.51
N ILE A 192 -8.27 1.94 20.00
CA ILE A 192 -7.15 0.98 20.09
C ILE A 192 -6.85 0.64 21.55
N GLN A 193 -6.77 1.64 22.42
CA GLN A 193 -6.52 1.41 23.85
C GLN A 193 -7.65 0.62 24.51
N ALA A 194 -8.90 0.91 24.15
CA ALA A 194 -10.06 0.17 24.64
C ALA A 194 -10.06 -1.29 24.17
N ALA A 195 -9.73 -1.54 22.89
CA ALA A 195 -9.62 -2.89 22.32
C ALA A 195 -8.55 -3.73 23.03
N ARG A 196 -7.39 -3.13 23.33
CA ARG A 196 -6.31 -3.76 24.11
C ARG A 196 -6.74 -4.09 25.52
N THR A 197 -7.40 -3.16 26.19
CA THR A 197 -7.89 -3.35 27.58
C THR A 197 -8.94 -4.47 27.66
N LYS A 198 -9.78 -4.60 26.63
CA LYS A 198 -10.76 -5.68 26.50
C LYS A 198 -10.14 -7.03 26.07
N GLY A 199 -8.85 -7.06 25.74
CA GLY A 199 -8.18 -8.26 25.26
C GLY A 199 -8.69 -8.76 23.91
N LEU A 200 -9.23 -7.88 23.06
CA LEU A 200 -9.68 -8.27 21.71
C LEU A 200 -8.49 -8.76 20.89
N LYS A 201 -8.71 -9.78 20.05
CA LYS A 201 -7.68 -10.40 19.21
C LYS A 201 -8.06 -10.41 17.73
N PRO A 202 -7.09 -10.21 16.84
CA PRO A 202 -7.29 -10.41 15.41
C PRO A 202 -7.32 -11.90 15.07
N THR A 203 -7.90 -12.22 13.92
CA THR A 203 -7.65 -13.50 13.25
C THR A 203 -6.41 -13.33 12.36
N CYS A 204 -5.49 -14.28 12.41
CA CYS A 204 -4.24 -14.27 11.66
C CYS A 204 -4.03 -15.63 10.98
N HIS A 205 -3.80 -15.64 9.68
CA HIS A 205 -3.62 -16.83 8.84
C HIS A 205 -2.28 -16.87 8.12
#